data_AF-A0A8X8CQN8-F1
#
_entry.id   AF-A0A8X8CQN8-F1
#
_cell.length_a   1.000
_cell.length_b   1.000
_cell.length_c   1.000
_cell.angle_alpha   90.00
_cell.angle_beta   90.00
_cell.angle_gamma   90.00
#
_symmetry.space_group_name_H-M   'P 1'
#
loop_
_entity.id
_entity.type
_entity.pdbx_description
1 polymer ?
#
loop_
_entity_poly.entity_id
_entity_poly.type
_entity_poly.pdbx_seq_one_letter_code
_entity_poly.pdbx_strand_id
1 'polypeptide(L)'
;MPISLQSHAFAGNPLKSKTPKPTHPLSPASALETLKTQLVDNSHQSSSLNFKVLPFRKGRPLASSTSTDADLGPKWHLGWISLADCTGLFSASGVEFTGDSLFYLGSSSEQDVDVVYWAIDVSGENSLFIEFDSEQVCFIELRTLMVATDWADEQAMVDLAVAGHAKALLEWHNISRFCGYCGEKTVPTESGRQKQCSNELCRRKVYPRVDPVVIMLVVDRENDRALLGRQSRFVPRMWSCLAGFIEPGESLEEAVRRETWEETAIEVGEVMYHSSQPWPVGPSSMPCQLMVGFFAFAKSLEIKVDKAELEDAQWHSREDVRKALMFAEYEKAQRTAAAKVDQMCKGQSSSSDFNVESGELAPMFFPGPFAIAHRLITSWVNQASTFDALQLKQQPNSYQSNL
;
A
#
# COMPACT_ATOMS: atom_id res chain seq x y z
N MET A 1 19.59 15.27 -2.94
CA MET A 1 19.57 14.58 -1.64
C MET A 1 18.39 13.60 -1.66
N PRO A 2 18.47 12.41 -1.04
CA PRO A 2 17.32 11.49 -0.99
C PRO A 2 16.14 12.14 -0.26
N ILE A 3 14.93 11.97 -0.79
CA ILE A 3 13.70 12.54 -0.23
C ILE A 3 13.47 11.96 1.18
N SER A 4 13.43 12.82 2.19
CA SER A 4 13.20 12.44 3.58
C SER A 4 11.70 12.28 3.85
N LEU A 5 11.14 11.13 3.51
CA LEU A 5 9.75 10.79 3.83
C LEU A 5 9.58 10.36 5.29
N GLN A 6 8.47 10.77 5.90
CA GLN A 6 8.07 10.31 7.24
C GLN A 6 7.58 8.85 7.23
N SER A 7 6.98 8.38 6.13
CA SER A 7 6.45 7.03 5.98
C SER A 7 6.61 6.50 4.54
N HIS A 8 6.54 5.17 4.38
CA HIS A 8 6.40 4.53 3.07
C HIS A 8 4.97 4.70 2.55
N ALA A 9 4.75 4.54 1.25
CA ALA A 9 3.38 4.52 0.71
C ALA A 9 2.54 3.43 1.39
N PHE A 10 1.24 3.68 1.49
CA PHE A 10 0.25 2.78 2.10
C PHE A 10 0.34 2.61 3.63
N ALA A 11 1.32 3.22 4.30
CA ALA A 11 1.44 3.22 5.76
C ALA A 11 0.90 4.53 6.37
N GLY A 12 0.54 4.49 7.66
CA GLY A 12 0.10 5.69 8.38
C GLY A 12 -1.37 6.09 8.15
N ASN A 13 -2.25 5.14 7.85
CA ASN A 13 -3.67 5.41 7.64
C ASN A 13 -4.33 6.01 8.91
N PRO A 14 -4.74 7.29 8.92
CA PRO A 14 -5.26 7.97 10.10
C PRO A 14 -6.64 7.43 10.52
N LEU A 15 -7.41 6.89 9.59
CA LEU A 15 -8.75 6.33 9.81
C LEU A 15 -8.71 5.04 10.66
N LYS A 16 -7.54 4.45 10.87
CA LYS A 16 -7.33 3.24 11.68
C LYS A 16 -6.80 3.53 13.10
N SER A 17 -6.54 4.79 13.42
CA SER A 17 -5.91 5.19 14.70
C SER A 17 -6.78 4.92 15.94
N LYS A 18 -8.11 4.95 15.79
CA LYS A 18 -9.08 4.65 16.87
C LYS A 18 -10.22 3.84 16.30
N THR A 19 -10.49 2.66 16.87
CA THR A 19 -11.75 1.95 16.62
C THR A 19 -12.75 2.38 17.69
N PRO A 20 -13.85 3.06 17.33
CA PRO A 20 -14.84 3.47 18.31
C PRO A 20 -15.45 2.26 19.03
N LYS A 21 -15.81 2.42 20.30
CA LYS A 21 -16.53 1.37 21.04
C LYS A 21 -17.82 1.01 20.31
N PRO A 22 -18.34 -0.23 20.40
CA PRO A 22 -19.55 -0.64 19.68
C PRO A 22 -20.78 0.24 19.93
N THR A 23 -20.85 0.89 21.09
CA THR A 23 -21.96 1.79 21.47
C THR A 23 -21.77 3.23 20.99
N HIS A 24 -20.65 3.55 20.34
CA HIS A 24 -20.35 4.89 19.85
C HIS A 24 -21.02 5.14 18.49
N PRO A 25 -21.56 6.33 18.20
CA PRO A 25 -22.19 6.63 16.91
C PRO A 25 -21.30 6.40 15.69
N LEU A 26 -20.00 6.69 15.83
CA LEU A 26 -18.96 6.41 14.81
C LEU A 26 -18.56 4.94 14.68
N SER A 27 -19.09 4.04 15.52
CA SER A 27 -18.80 2.62 15.41
C SER A 27 -19.27 2.09 14.05
N PRO A 28 -18.61 1.06 13.49
CA PRO A 28 -18.99 0.54 12.18
C PRO A 28 -20.48 0.17 12.10
N ALA A 29 -21.02 -0.49 13.13
CA ALA A 29 -22.42 -0.92 13.17
C ALA A 29 -23.39 0.27 13.26
N SER A 30 -23.17 1.19 14.20
CA SER A 30 -24.01 2.37 14.39
C SER A 30 -23.98 3.31 13.17
N ALA A 31 -22.81 3.46 12.55
CA ALA A 31 -22.66 4.25 11.34
C ALA A 31 -23.40 3.63 10.15
N LEU A 32 -23.38 2.30 10.02
CA LEU A 32 -24.14 1.58 8.98
C LEU A 32 -25.65 1.71 9.18
N GLU A 33 -26.14 1.58 10.41
CA GLU A 33 -27.56 1.77 10.74
C GLU A 33 -28.00 3.21 10.41
N THR A 34 -27.21 4.21 10.82
CA THR A 34 -27.48 5.62 10.50
C THR A 34 -27.53 5.84 8.99
N LEU A 35 -26.58 5.26 8.25
CA LEU A 35 -26.52 5.34 6.80
C LEU A 35 -27.76 4.69 6.14
N LYS A 36 -28.17 3.50 6.59
CA LYS A 36 -29.36 2.82 6.08
C LYS A 36 -30.64 3.64 6.31
N THR A 37 -30.78 4.27 7.48
CA THR A 37 -31.91 5.16 7.76
C THR A 37 -31.93 6.36 6.83
N GLN A 38 -30.78 7.00 6.58
CA GLN A 38 -30.69 8.14 5.65
C GLN A 38 -31.03 7.78 4.21
N LEU A 39 -30.70 6.56 3.77
CA LEU A 39 -31.05 6.07 2.43
C LEU A 39 -32.55 5.83 2.26
N VAL A 40 -33.26 5.44 3.32
CA VAL A 40 -34.70 5.15 3.28
C VAL A 40 -35.53 6.42 3.39
N ASP A 41 -35.17 7.32 4.31
CA ASP A 41 -36.06 8.41 4.68
C ASP A 41 -36.07 9.57 3.67
N ASN A 42 -35.10 9.66 2.73
CA ASN A 42 -34.93 10.76 1.75
C ASN A 42 -35.05 12.17 2.37
N SER A 43 -34.98 12.27 3.69
CA SER A 43 -35.25 13.47 4.46
C SER A 43 -33.95 13.94 5.05
N HIS A 44 -33.66 15.23 4.88
CA HIS A 44 -32.53 15.91 5.49
C HIS A 44 -32.74 16.03 7.02
N GLN A 45 -32.99 14.93 7.72
CA GLN A 45 -32.79 14.92 9.17
C GLN A 45 -31.29 15.16 9.39
N SER A 46 -31.00 16.32 9.99
CA SER A 46 -29.68 16.78 10.39
C SER A 46 -29.06 15.77 11.37
N SER A 47 -28.49 14.69 10.84
CA SER A 47 -27.53 13.92 11.61
C SER A 47 -26.25 14.74 11.64
N SER A 48 -25.60 14.82 12.79
CA SER A 48 -24.27 15.44 12.93
C SER A 48 -23.17 14.69 12.18
N LEU A 49 -23.49 13.55 11.55
CA LEU A 49 -22.58 12.66 10.85
C LEU A 49 -22.54 12.98 9.37
N ASN A 50 -21.35 13.32 8.89
CA ASN A 50 -21.08 13.48 7.46
C ASN A 50 -20.51 12.17 6.90
N PHE A 51 -20.89 11.82 5.67
CA PHE A 51 -20.46 10.60 5.00
C PHE A 51 -19.65 10.95 3.76
N LYS A 52 -18.42 10.45 3.70
CA LYS A 52 -17.57 10.48 2.50
C LYS A 52 -17.46 9.08 1.93
N VAL A 53 -17.76 8.92 0.64
CA VAL A 53 -17.70 7.64 -0.07
C VAL A 53 -16.58 7.71 -1.10
N LEU A 54 -15.71 6.71 -1.14
CA LEU A 54 -14.67 6.55 -2.15
C LEU A 54 -15.08 5.47 -3.17
N PRO A 55 -15.43 5.85 -4.40
CA PRO A 55 -15.75 4.89 -5.45
C PRO A 55 -14.51 4.17 -5.97
N PHE A 56 -14.68 2.90 -6.30
CA PHE A 56 -13.70 2.08 -7.00
C PHE A 56 -14.31 1.46 -8.25
N ARG A 57 -13.53 1.38 -9.33
CA ARG A 57 -13.90 0.65 -10.54
C ARG A 57 -12.79 -0.32 -10.92
N LYS A 58 -13.08 -1.62 -10.86
CA LYS A 58 -12.16 -2.73 -11.11
C LYS A 58 -10.89 -2.59 -10.25
N GLY A 59 -11.08 -2.28 -8.97
CA GLY A 59 -10.00 -2.08 -8.00
C GLY A 59 -9.20 -0.78 -8.18
N ARG A 60 -9.63 0.15 -9.03
CA ARG A 60 -9.04 1.48 -9.24
C ARG A 60 -9.80 2.52 -8.42
N PRO A 61 -9.19 3.25 -7.48
CA PRO A 61 -9.87 4.35 -6.79
C PRO A 61 -10.20 5.50 -7.74
N LEU A 62 -11.28 6.22 -7.44
CA LEU A 62 -11.52 7.55 -7.99
C LEU A 62 -10.50 8.53 -7.39
N ALA A 63 -9.85 9.30 -8.24
CA ALA A 63 -8.88 10.33 -7.85
C ALA A 63 -9.02 11.54 -8.76
N SER A 64 -8.60 12.70 -8.28
CA SER A 64 -8.48 13.94 -9.05
C SER A 64 -7.08 14.52 -8.90
N SER A 65 -6.70 15.34 -9.87
CA SER A 65 -5.51 16.18 -9.82
C SER A 65 -5.91 17.65 -9.74
N THR A 66 -5.23 18.42 -8.89
CA THR A 66 -5.29 19.89 -8.92
C THR A 66 -3.97 20.43 -9.48
N SER A 67 -4.08 21.28 -10.50
CA SER A 67 -2.93 21.97 -11.10
C SER A 67 -2.89 23.41 -10.60
N THR A 68 -2.30 23.63 -9.43
CA THR A 68 -2.23 24.97 -8.83
C THR A 68 -1.10 25.83 -9.38
N ASP A 69 -0.06 25.22 -9.97
CA ASP A 69 1.10 25.94 -10.51
C ASP A 69 1.79 25.12 -11.62
N ALA A 70 2.22 25.77 -12.71
CA ALA A 70 2.79 25.08 -13.87
C ALA A 70 4.11 24.36 -13.56
N ASP A 71 4.83 24.81 -12.52
CA ASP A 71 6.15 24.30 -12.14
C ASP A 71 6.13 23.17 -11.09
N LEU A 72 5.01 22.98 -10.36
CA LEU A 72 4.92 22.05 -9.23
C LEU A 72 4.30 20.70 -9.59
N GLY A 73 3.78 20.53 -10.81
CA GLY A 73 3.11 19.31 -11.26
C GLY A 73 1.74 19.10 -10.60
N PRO A 74 0.97 18.09 -11.06
CA PRO A 74 -0.37 17.85 -10.53
C PRO A 74 -0.31 17.27 -9.12
N LYS A 75 -1.12 17.85 -8.21
CA LYS A 75 -1.33 17.31 -6.86
C LYS A 75 -2.50 16.36 -6.86
N TRP A 76 -2.25 15.11 -6.48
CA TRP A 76 -3.25 14.04 -6.48
C TRP A 76 -4.01 13.97 -5.16
N HIS A 77 -5.33 13.83 -5.25
CA HIS A 77 -6.24 13.67 -4.13
C HIS A 77 -7.25 12.57 -4.43
N LEU A 78 -7.78 11.91 -3.40
CA LEU A 78 -8.87 10.96 -3.58
C LEU A 78 -10.18 11.65 -3.93
N GLY A 79 -10.89 11.08 -4.91
CA GLY A 79 -12.20 11.55 -5.36
C GLY A 79 -13.30 11.11 -4.41
N TRP A 80 -13.36 11.73 -3.23
CA TRP A 80 -14.45 11.52 -2.27
C TRP A 80 -15.74 12.15 -2.79
N ILE A 81 -16.84 11.40 -2.71
CA ILE A 81 -18.18 11.88 -3.07
C ILE A 81 -19.08 11.89 -1.84
N SER A 82 -20.11 12.73 -1.83
CA SER A 82 -21.10 12.71 -0.76
C SER A 82 -22.00 11.48 -0.88
N LEU A 83 -22.70 11.14 0.21
CA LEU A 83 -23.73 10.09 0.17
C LEU A 83 -24.85 10.43 -0.83
N ALA A 84 -25.22 11.71 -0.96
CA ALA A 84 -26.23 12.16 -1.90
C ALA A 84 -25.80 11.96 -3.36
N ASP A 85 -24.56 12.32 -3.69
CA ASP A 85 -23.99 12.08 -5.03
C ASP A 85 -23.96 10.56 -5.31
N CYS A 86 -23.54 9.76 -4.33
CA CYS A 86 -23.51 8.31 -4.44
C CYS A 86 -24.91 7.73 -4.74
N THR A 87 -25.94 8.14 -4.00
CA THR A 87 -27.34 7.72 -4.26
C THR A 87 -27.82 8.17 -5.64
N GLY A 88 -27.46 9.37 -6.07
CA GLY A 88 -27.74 9.87 -7.42
C GLY A 88 -27.14 8.99 -8.52
N LEU A 89 -25.89 8.53 -8.34
CA LEU A 89 -25.21 7.65 -9.29
C LEU A 89 -25.96 6.32 -9.51
N PHE A 90 -26.41 5.67 -8.43
CA PHE A 90 -27.16 4.41 -8.53
C PHE A 90 -28.58 4.61 -9.06
N SER A 91 -29.23 5.72 -8.69
CA SER A 91 -30.55 6.07 -9.22
C SER A 91 -30.52 6.25 -10.75
N ALA A 92 -29.45 6.86 -11.28
CA ALA A 92 -29.26 7.04 -12.71
C ALA A 92 -28.96 5.72 -13.46
N SER A 93 -28.37 4.72 -12.80
CA SER A 93 -28.09 3.42 -13.40
C SER A 93 -29.26 2.42 -13.27
N GLY A 94 -30.29 2.76 -12.49
CA GLY A 94 -31.46 1.90 -12.27
C GLY A 94 -31.19 0.72 -11.33
N VAL A 95 -30.09 0.76 -10.57
CA VAL A 95 -29.70 -0.28 -9.62
C VAL A 95 -30.08 0.17 -8.21
N GLU A 96 -30.69 -0.73 -7.43
CA GLU A 96 -31.06 -0.45 -6.04
C GLU A 96 -29.81 -0.32 -5.17
N PHE A 97 -29.59 0.89 -4.64
CA PHE A 97 -28.48 1.14 -3.74
C PHE A 97 -28.80 0.64 -2.34
N THR A 98 -28.17 -0.46 -1.94
CA THR A 98 -28.26 -0.99 -0.57
C THR A 98 -26.99 -0.66 0.20
N GLY A 99 -27.13 -0.32 1.48
CA GLY A 99 -25.99 -0.04 2.36
C GLY A 99 -25.02 -1.22 2.51
N ASP A 100 -25.41 -2.42 2.09
CA ASP A 100 -24.57 -3.62 2.13
C ASP A 100 -23.47 -3.64 1.05
N SER A 101 -23.53 -2.72 0.08
CA SER A 101 -22.48 -2.47 -0.92
C SER A 101 -21.37 -1.53 -0.43
N LEU A 102 -21.52 -0.92 0.76
CA LEU A 102 -20.55 0.00 1.35
C LEU A 102 -19.67 -0.68 2.39
N PHE A 103 -18.39 -0.35 2.35
CA PHE A 103 -17.37 -0.91 3.24
C PHE A 103 -16.77 0.18 4.12
N TYR A 104 -16.88 0.00 5.44
CA TYR A 104 -16.43 1.00 6.42
C TYR A 104 -14.89 1.08 6.44
N LEU A 105 -14.34 2.27 6.20
CA LEU A 105 -12.90 2.52 6.23
C LEU A 105 -12.43 3.08 7.58
N GLY A 106 -13.28 3.86 8.23
CA GLY A 106 -12.99 4.50 9.51
C GLY A 106 -13.78 5.79 9.70
N SER A 107 -13.41 6.54 10.72
CA SER A 107 -14.01 7.82 11.06
C SER A 107 -12.95 8.81 11.53
N SER A 108 -13.20 10.10 11.31
CA SER A 108 -12.43 11.20 11.88
C SER A 108 -13.39 12.21 12.52
N SER A 109 -12.88 12.99 13.46
CA SER A 109 -13.57 14.19 13.97
C SER A 109 -12.73 15.38 13.55
N GLU A 110 -13.15 16.06 12.48
CA GLU A 110 -12.48 17.22 11.91
C GLU A 110 -13.25 18.49 12.31
N GLN A 111 -12.62 19.39 13.07
CA GLN A 111 -13.23 20.68 13.45
C GLN A 111 -14.64 20.55 14.07
N ASP A 112 -14.81 19.59 14.98
CA ASP A 112 -16.08 19.23 15.64
C ASP A 112 -17.19 18.67 14.70
N VAL A 113 -16.83 18.32 13.47
CA VAL A 113 -17.69 17.57 12.55
C VAL A 113 -17.21 16.11 12.48
N ASP A 114 -18.12 15.21 12.81
CA ASP A 114 -17.88 13.77 12.76
C ASP A 114 -18.08 13.27 11.33
N VAL A 115 -17.02 12.70 10.75
CA VAL A 115 -17.00 12.19 9.37
C VAL A 115 -16.76 10.68 9.38
N VAL A 116 -17.61 9.94 8.65
CA VAL A 116 -17.44 8.51 8.41
C VAL A 116 -17.08 8.26 6.96
N TYR A 117 -16.06 7.44 6.76
CA TYR A 117 -15.49 7.14 5.45
C TYR A 117 -15.87 5.74 5.02
N TRP A 118 -16.37 5.62 3.80
CA TRP A 118 -16.80 4.37 3.17
C TRP A 118 -16.10 4.17 1.83
N ALA A 119 -15.96 2.91 1.41
CA ALA A 119 -15.59 2.55 0.05
C ALA A 119 -16.73 1.80 -0.63
N ILE A 120 -16.81 1.89 -1.96
CA ILE A 120 -17.78 1.17 -2.76
C ILE A 120 -17.17 0.70 -4.08
N ASP A 121 -17.52 -0.52 -4.50
CA ASP A 121 -17.17 -1.01 -5.84
C ASP A 121 -18.32 -0.71 -6.81
N VAL A 122 -18.07 0.15 -7.79
CA VAL A 122 -19.01 0.56 -8.85
C VAL A 122 -18.71 -0.10 -10.20
N SER A 123 -17.98 -1.22 -10.20
CA SER A 123 -17.61 -1.95 -11.42
C SER A 123 -18.78 -2.51 -12.21
N GLY A 124 -19.92 -2.78 -11.56
CA GLY A 124 -21.14 -3.26 -12.22
C GLY A 124 -21.83 -2.17 -13.05
N GLU A 125 -21.49 -0.91 -12.82
CA GLU A 125 -22.22 0.25 -13.34
C GLU A 125 -21.45 0.86 -14.53
N ASN A 126 -21.76 0.37 -15.74
CA ASN A 126 -21.09 0.75 -16.98
C ASN A 126 -21.34 2.22 -17.39
N SER A 127 -22.37 2.87 -16.85
CA SER A 127 -22.81 4.22 -17.23
C SER A 127 -22.25 5.34 -16.36
N LEU A 128 -21.46 5.06 -15.31
CA LEU A 128 -20.91 6.13 -14.47
C LEU A 128 -19.67 6.76 -15.13
N PHE A 129 -19.91 7.60 -16.13
CA PHE A 129 -19.07 8.76 -16.37
C PHE A 129 -19.53 9.80 -15.35
N ILE A 130 -18.80 9.91 -14.24
CA ILE A 130 -19.07 10.99 -13.32
C ILE A 130 -18.47 12.24 -13.93
N GLU A 131 -19.26 12.98 -14.70
CA GLU A 131 -18.96 14.36 -15.05
C GLU A 131 -19.15 15.20 -13.77
N PHE A 132 -18.16 15.19 -12.88
CA PHE A 132 -18.04 16.27 -11.90
C PHE A 132 -17.61 17.50 -12.69
N ASP A 133 -18.56 18.39 -12.94
CA ASP A 133 -18.53 19.53 -13.89
C ASP A 133 -17.41 20.59 -13.61
N SER A 134 -16.50 20.33 -12.65
CA SER A 134 -15.40 21.23 -12.29
C SER A 134 -14.09 20.57 -11.88
N GLU A 135 -14.06 19.26 -11.59
CA GLU A 135 -12.84 18.54 -11.23
C GLU A 135 -12.65 17.32 -12.13
N GLN A 136 -11.51 17.24 -12.80
CA GLN A 136 -11.17 16.13 -13.69
C GLN A 136 -10.86 14.88 -12.86
N VAL A 137 -11.92 14.17 -12.45
CA VAL A 137 -11.82 12.90 -11.74
C VAL A 137 -11.63 11.74 -12.72
N CYS A 138 -10.90 10.72 -12.29
CA CYS A 138 -10.66 9.52 -13.07
C CYS A 138 -10.39 8.31 -12.16
N PHE A 139 -10.68 7.11 -12.66
CA PHE A 139 -10.35 5.87 -11.97
C PHE A 139 -8.93 5.42 -12.32
N ILE A 140 -8.00 5.56 -11.37
CA ILE A 140 -6.56 5.35 -11.59
C ILE A 140 -6.12 4.06 -10.93
N GLU A 141 -5.26 3.28 -11.58
CA GLU A 141 -4.65 2.10 -10.96
C GLU A 141 -3.79 2.53 -9.76
N LEU A 142 -3.91 1.84 -8.62
CA LEU A 142 -3.34 2.31 -7.36
C LEU A 142 -1.80 2.38 -7.37
N ARG A 143 -1.12 1.45 -8.05
CA ARG A 143 0.34 1.52 -8.24
C ARG A 143 0.73 2.67 -9.16
N THR A 144 -0.02 2.94 -10.22
CA THR A 144 0.16 4.13 -11.07
C THR A 144 0.01 5.41 -10.25
N LEU A 145 -1.04 5.51 -9.43
CA LEU A 145 -1.25 6.64 -8.52
C LEU A 145 -0.09 6.80 -7.54
N MET A 146 0.34 5.72 -6.88
CA MET A 146 1.49 5.71 -5.97
C MET A 146 2.78 6.25 -6.61
N VAL A 147 3.04 5.90 -7.87
CA VAL A 147 4.22 6.38 -8.61
C VAL A 147 4.08 7.85 -9.02
N ALA A 148 2.86 8.30 -9.31
CA ALA A 148 2.55 9.67 -9.73
C ALA A 148 2.39 10.66 -8.57
N THR A 149 2.14 10.18 -7.34
CA THR A 149 2.01 11.01 -6.14
C THR A 149 3.31 11.76 -5.83
N ASP A 150 3.20 13.03 -5.45
CA ASP A 150 4.30 13.75 -4.80
C ASP A 150 4.51 13.16 -3.41
N TRP A 151 5.59 12.40 -3.26
CA TRP A 151 5.87 11.71 -1.99
C TRP A 151 6.20 12.69 -0.86
N ALA A 152 6.66 13.92 -1.16
CA ALA A 152 6.91 14.92 -0.14
C ALA A 152 5.62 15.53 0.45
N ASP A 153 4.48 15.37 -0.23
CA ASP A 153 3.18 15.82 0.25
C ASP A 153 2.59 14.80 1.24
N GLU A 154 2.56 15.18 2.52
CA GLU A 154 2.07 14.32 3.61
C GLU A 154 0.60 13.93 3.42
N GLN A 155 -0.23 14.84 2.91
CA GLN A 155 -1.64 14.56 2.69
C GLN A 155 -1.82 13.56 1.55
N ALA A 156 -1.04 13.69 0.47
CA ALA A 156 -1.09 12.74 -0.63
C ALA A 156 -0.63 11.33 -0.21
N MET A 157 0.32 11.23 0.72
CA MET A 157 0.75 9.95 1.31
C MET A 157 -0.32 9.34 2.23
N VAL A 158 -1.04 10.17 2.99
CA VAL A 158 -2.23 9.75 3.77
C VAL A 158 -3.31 9.20 2.86
N ASP A 159 -3.59 9.89 1.76
CA ASP A 159 -4.56 9.47 0.74
C ASP A 159 -4.20 8.09 0.16
N LEU A 160 -2.92 7.85 -0.17
CA LEU A 160 -2.46 6.52 -0.57
C LEU A 160 -2.74 5.46 0.50
N ALA A 161 -2.49 5.77 1.79
CA ALA A 161 -2.77 4.84 2.89
C ALA A 161 -4.25 4.49 3.05
N VAL A 162 -5.13 5.45 2.82
CA VAL A 162 -6.58 5.22 2.82
C VAL A 162 -7.01 4.41 1.60
N ALA A 163 -6.57 4.78 0.39
CA ALA A 163 -6.90 4.07 -0.84
C ALA A 163 -6.36 2.63 -0.85
N GLY A 164 -5.16 2.42 -0.31
CA GLY A 164 -4.58 1.09 -0.14
C GLY A 164 -5.39 0.20 0.79
N HIS A 165 -5.85 0.75 1.92
CA HIS A 165 -6.75 0.01 2.82
C HIS A 165 -8.06 -0.36 2.14
N ALA A 166 -8.70 0.61 1.47
CA ALA A 166 -9.96 0.41 0.78
C ALA A 166 -9.84 -0.63 -0.35
N LYS A 167 -8.80 -0.52 -1.19
CA LYS A 167 -8.51 -1.49 -2.24
C LYS A 167 -8.37 -2.90 -1.68
N ALA A 168 -7.55 -3.08 -0.65
CA ALA A 168 -7.33 -4.39 -0.04
C ALA A 168 -8.64 -5.00 0.48
N LEU A 169 -9.50 -4.19 1.11
CA LEU A 169 -10.77 -4.66 1.63
C LEU A 169 -11.72 -5.07 0.49
N LEU A 170 -11.88 -4.22 -0.52
CA LEU A 170 -12.73 -4.49 -1.69
C LEU A 170 -12.27 -5.72 -2.47
N GLU A 171 -10.97 -5.84 -2.73
CA GLU A 171 -10.41 -7.00 -3.44
C GLU A 171 -10.64 -8.29 -2.65
N TRP A 172 -10.45 -8.27 -1.32
CA TRP A 172 -10.77 -9.40 -0.46
C TRP A 172 -12.24 -9.81 -0.55
N HIS A 173 -13.16 -8.83 -0.57
CA HIS A 173 -14.58 -9.10 -0.78
C HIS A 173 -14.85 -9.75 -2.13
N ASN A 174 -14.15 -9.31 -3.18
CA ASN A 174 -14.29 -9.82 -4.52
C ASN A 174 -13.79 -11.26 -4.68
N ILE A 175 -12.73 -11.67 -3.98
CA ILE A 175 -12.19 -13.04 -4.08
C ILE A 175 -12.81 -14.01 -3.05
N SER A 176 -13.26 -13.52 -1.89
CA SER A 176 -13.79 -14.36 -0.81
C SER A 176 -15.31 -14.47 -0.89
N ARG A 177 -15.87 -14.95 -2.02
CA ARG A 177 -17.33 -15.00 -2.26
C ARG A 177 -18.04 -16.19 -1.61
N PHE A 178 -17.29 -17.27 -1.37
CA PHE A 178 -17.80 -18.54 -0.87
C PHE A 178 -17.00 -18.99 0.35
N CYS A 179 -17.64 -19.78 1.21
CA CYS A 179 -17.06 -20.32 2.42
C CYS A 179 -16.10 -21.46 2.06
N GLY A 180 -14.81 -21.31 2.37
CA GLY A 180 -13.81 -22.35 2.13
C GLY A 180 -14.04 -23.67 2.89
N TYR A 181 -14.97 -23.71 3.86
CA TYR A 181 -15.32 -24.93 4.60
C TYR A 181 -16.49 -25.71 3.98
N CYS A 182 -17.57 -25.03 3.57
CA CYS A 182 -18.80 -25.69 3.12
C CYS A 182 -19.27 -25.31 1.70
N GLY A 183 -18.57 -24.41 1.02
CA GLY A 183 -18.89 -23.96 -0.34
C GLY A 183 -20.04 -22.95 -0.45
N GLU A 184 -20.83 -22.75 0.60
CA GLU A 184 -21.96 -21.80 0.58
C GLU A 184 -21.50 -20.34 0.53
N LYS A 185 -22.35 -19.43 0.04
CA LYS A 185 -22.03 -18.00 -0.03
C LYS A 185 -21.61 -17.42 1.32
N THR A 186 -20.77 -16.40 1.26
CA THR A 186 -20.42 -15.58 2.43
C THR A 186 -21.00 -14.19 2.28
N VAL A 187 -21.62 -13.67 3.33
CA VAL A 187 -22.23 -12.34 3.38
C VAL A 187 -21.35 -11.40 4.21
N PRO A 188 -21.22 -10.12 3.83
CA PRO A 188 -20.54 -9.12 4.66
C PRO A 188 -21.21 -8.96 6.03
N THR A 189 -20.39 -8.81 7.07
CA THR A 189 -20.80 -8.46 8.43
C THR A 189 -19.84 -7.40 8.99
N GLU A 190 -20.19 -6.77 10.12
CA GLU A 190 -19.37 -5.72 10.74
C GLU A 190 -19.03 -4.58 9.76
N SER A 191 -20.03 -4.14 8.99
CA SER A 191 -19.90 -3.08 7.98
C SER A 191 -18.80 -3.35 6.96
N GLY A 192 -18.70 -4.62 6.56
CA GLY A 192 -17.76 -5.07 5.55
C GLY A 192 -16.36 -5.38 6.08
N ARG A 193 -16.13 -5.33 7.40
CA ARG A 193 -14.82 -5.69 7.99
C ARG A 193 -14.64 -7.20 8.19
N GLN A 194 -15.74 -7.94 8.07
CA GLN A 194 -15.81 -9.38 8.23
C GLN A 194 -16.79 -9.95 7.19
N LYS A 195 -16.69 -11.25 6.94
CA LYS A 195 -17.72 -12.03 6.26
C LYS A 195 -18.16 -13.18 7.14
N GLN A 196 -19.41 -13.60 6.97
CA GLN A 196 -19.95 -14.80 7.61
C GLN A 196 -20.58 -15.71 6.56
N CYS A 197 -20.39 -17.01 6.69
CA CYS A 197 -21.08 -18.00 5.85
C CYS A 197 -22.60 -17.90 6.06
N SER A 198 -23.37 -17.84 4.96
CA SER A 198 -24.84 -17.74 4.99
C SER A 198 -25.53 -19.07 5.35
N ASN A 199 -24.80 -20.18 5.41
CA ASN A 199 -25.34 -21.43 5.92
C ASN A 199 -25.48 -21.34 7.45
N GLU A 200 -26.71 -21.41 7.94
CA GLU A 200 -27.08 -21.36 9.36
C GLU A 200 -26.41 -22.45 10.22
N LEU A 201 -26.10 -23.61 9.65
CA LEU A 201 -25.38 -24.68 10.33
C LEU A 201 -23.87 -24.46 10.37
N CYS A 202 -23.34 -23.62 9.47
CA CYS A 202 -21.90 -23.34 9.36
C CYS A 202 -21.52 -22.08 10.13
N ARG A 203 -22.13 -20.93 9.79
CA ARG A 203 -21.91 -19.59 10.39
C ARG A 203 -20.45 -19.17 10.60
N ARG A 204 -19.50 -19.82 9.92
CA ARG A 204 -18.06 -19.53 10.05
C ARG A 204 -17.77 -18.09 9.62
N LYS A 205 -16.93 -17.44 10.40
CA LYS A 205 -16.42 -16.09 10.15
C LYS A 205 -15.15 -16.16 9.31
N VAL A 206 -15.03 -15.24 8.36
CA VAL A 206 -13.86 -15.07 7.49
C VAL A 206 -13.40 -13.63 7.62
N TYR A 207 -12.09 -13.44 7.73
CA TYR A 207 -11.46 -12.13 7.92
C TYR A 207 -10.65 -11.75 6.66
N PRO A 208 -10.37 -10.45 6.46
CA PRO A 208 -9.47 -9.99 5.40
C PRO A 208 -8.13 -10.71 5.42
N ARG A 209 -7.70 -11.19 4.25
CA ARG A 209 -6.41 -11.87 4.06
C ARG A 209 -5.28 -10.83 3.99
N VAL A 210 -4.21 -11.08 4.72
CA VAL A 210 -2.94 -10.35 4.65
C VAL A 210 -1.82 -11.38 4.54
N ASP A 211 -1.03 -11.28 3.48
CA ASP A 211 0.04 -12.25 3.18
C ASP A 211 1.40 -11.67 3.58
N PRO A 212 2.04 -12.17 4.65
CA PRO A 212 3.31 -11.62 5.10
C PRO A 212 4.44 -12.00 4.15
N VAL A 213 5.31 -11.03 3.88
CA VAL A 213 6.46 -11.13 2.96
C VAL A 213 7.65 -10.50 3.65
N VAL A 214 8.73 -11.25 3.85
CA VAL A 214 9.98 -10.67 4.34
C VAL A 214 10.69 -9.97 3.18
N ILE A 215 11.29 -8.82 3.44
CA ILE A 215 12.17 -8.11 2.50
C ILE A 215 13.43 -7.71 3.22
N MET A 216 14.59 -8.08 2.72
CA MET A 216 15.85 -7.97 3.44
C MET A 216 16.96 -7.36 2.61
N LEU A 217 17.68 -6.42 3.22
CA LEU A 217 18.97 -5.98 2.73
C LEU A 217 20.05 -6.80 3.44
N VAL A 218 20.72 -7.68 2.71
CA VAL A 218 21.80 -8.50 3.25
C VAL A 218 23.10 -7.70 3.19
N VAL A 219 23.77 -7.54 4.33
CA VAL A 219 24.94 -6.69 4.50
C VAL A 219 26.16 -7.56 4.80
N ASP A 220 27.22 -7.34 4.04
CA ASP A 220 28.58 -7.79 4.35
C ASP A 220 29.29 -6.64 5.10
N ARG A 221 29.42 -6.79 6.42
CA ARG A 221 29.99 -5.76 7.30
C ARG A 221 31.47 -5.56 7.05
N GLU A 222 32.20 -6.62 6.70
CA GLU A 222 33.66 -6.58 6.58
C GLU A 222 34.09 -5.80 5.33
N ASN A 223 33.33 -5.94 4.24
CA ASN A 223 33.65 -5.31 2.95
C ASN A 223 32.77 -4.08 2.64
N ASP A 224 31.98 -3.61 3.61
CA ASP A 224 31.06 -2.48 3.50
C ASP A 224 30.20 -2.46 2.23
N ARG A 225 29.53 -3.58 1.98
CA ARG A 225 28.71 -3.80 0.77
C ARG A 225 27.40 -4.51 1.10
N ALA A 226 26.43 -4.37 0.21
CA ALA A 226 25.11 -5.00 0.35
C ALA A 226 24.79 -5.86 -0.87
N LEU A 227 24.11 -6.97 -0.63
CA LEU A 227 23.60 -7.85 -1.68
C LEU A 227 22.31 -7.24 -2.22
N LEU A 228 22.25 -7.07 -3.54
CA LEU A 228 21.04 -6.68 -4.24
C LEU A 228 20.77 -7.67 -5.37
N GLY A 229 19.49 -7.96 -5.59
CA GLY A 229 19.00 -8.81 -6.66
C GLY A 229 18.32 -8.01 -7.78
N ARG A 230 18.23 -8.61 -8.96
CA ARG A 230 17.37 -8.15 -10.06
C ARG A 230 16.54 -9.31 -10.58
N GLN A 231 15.29 -9.04 -10.94
CA GLN A 231 14.38 -10.00 -11.56
C GLN A 231 14.14 -9.60 -13.02
N SER A 232 13.97 -10.57 -13.91
CA SER A 232 13.77 -10.32 -15.35
C SER A 232 12.54 -9.47 -15.68
N ARG A 233 11.54 -9.47 -14.79
CA ARG A 233 10.33 -8.64 -14.88
C ARG A 233 10.55 -7.16 -14.50
N PHE A 234 11.68 -6.83 -13.88
CA PHE A 234 11.98 -5.47 -13.47
C PHE A 234 12.39 -4.61 -14.66
N VAL A 235 12.22 -3.29 -14.52
CA VAL A 235 12.77 -2.35 -15.49
C VAL A 235 14.29 -2.58 -15.58
N PRO A 236 14.88 -2.67 -16.79
CA PRO A 236 16.30 -2.96 -16.94
C PRO A 236 17.17 -2.05 -16.06
N ARG A 237 18.13 -2.65 -15.36
CA ARG A 237 19.05 -1.99 -14.39
C ARG A 237 18.43 -1.59 -13.05
N MET A 238 17.19 -1.99 -12.75
CA MET A 238 16.63 -1.86 -11.40
C MET A 238 17.14 -2.97 -10.48
N TRP A 239 17.79 -2.59 -9.39
CA TRP A 239 18.25 -3.50 -8.34
C TRP A 239 17.42 -3.30 -7.07
N SER A 240 17.17 -4.37 -6.32
CA SER A 240 16.36 -4.31 -5.10
C SER A 240 16.86 -5.26 -4.02
N CYS A 241 16.27 -5.13 -2.83
CA CYS A 241 16.40 -6.11 -1.76
C CYS A 241 15.82 -7.46 -2.20
N LEU A 242 16.29 -8.55 -1.58
CA LEU A 242 15.67 -9.87 -1.72
C LEU A 242 14.34 -9.89 -0.94
N ALA A 243 13.38 -10.69 -1.39
CA ALA A 243 12.08 -10.77 -0.72
C ALA A 243 11.31 -12.04 -1.06
N GLY A 244 10.63 -12.61 -0.08
CA GLY A 244 9.76 -13.76 -0.31
C GLY A 244 8.76 -14.01 0.81
N PHE A 245 7.87 -14.98 0.57
CA PHE A 245 6.76 -15.27 1.46
C PHE A 245 7.24 -16.08 2.66
N ILE A 246 6.60 -15.85 3.81
CA ILE A 246 6.75 -16.73 4.97
C ILE A 246 5.93 -17.99 4.74
N GLU A 247 6.45 -19.13 5.21
CA GLU A 247 5.73 -20.40 5.21
C GLU A 247 5.01 -20.70 6.54
N PRO A 248 3.94 -21.53 6.54
CA PRO A 248 3.29 -21.96 7.77
C PRO A 248 4.27 -22.67 8.72
N GLY A 249 4.40 -22.15 9.94
CA GLY A 249 5.30 -22.69 10.96
C GLY A 249 6.68 -22.04 10.98
N GLU A 250 6.93 -21.07 10.11
CA GLU A 250 8.19 -20.34 10.02
C GLU A 250 8.11 -18.98 10.76
N SER A 251 9.18 -18.62 11.49
CA SER A 251 9.38 -17.26 12.00
C SER A 251 9.85 -16.30 10.90
N LEU A 252 9.71 -14.99 11.10
CA LEU A 252 10.16 -14.01 10.10
C LEU A 252 11.68 -14.09 9.88
N GLU A 253 12.44 -14.37 10.93
CA GLU A 253 13.89 -14.50 10.86
C GLU A 253 14.32 -15.79 10.16
N GLU A 254 13.54 -16.87 10.27
CA GLU A 254 13.76 -18.10 9.49
C GLU A 254 13.48 -17.86 8.01
N ALA A 255 12.37 -17.18 7.68
CA ALA A 255 12.03 -16.82 6.30
C ALA A 255 13.13 -15.97 5.65
N VAL A 256 13.66 -14.98 6.37
CA VAL A 256 14.79 -14.16 5.89
C VAL A 256 16.01 -15.03 5.55
N ARG A 257 16.31 -16.03 6.38
CA ARG A 257 17.45 -16.95 6.15
C ARG A 257 17.20 -17.87 4.97
N ARG A 258 16.03 -18.49 4.91
CA ARG A 258 15.63 -19.42 3.85
C ARG A 258 15.64 -18.71 2.49
N GLU A 259 14.90 -17.62 2.36
CA GLU A 259 14.76 -16.87 1.10
C GLU A 259 16.12 -16.35 0.60
N THR A 260 16.97 -15.84 1.51
CA THR A 260 18.34 -15.41 1.12
C THR A 260 19.16 -16.58 0.59
N TRP A 261 19.08 -17.74 1.24
CA TRP A 261 19.83 -18.93 0.84
C TRP A 261 19.30 -19.55 -0.45
N GLU A 262 17.97 -19.63 -0.63
CA GLU A 262 17.33 -20.15 -1.84
C GLU A 262 17.69 -19.30 -3.07
N GLU A 263 17.54 -17.98 -3.00
CA GLU A 263 17.76 -17.10 -4.15
C GLU A 263 19.25 -16.90 -4.49
N THR A 264 20.16 -16.97 -3.50
CA THR A 264 21.56 -16.52 -3.67
C THR A 264 22.65 -17.42 -3.07
N ALA A 265 22.29 -18.49 -2.36
CA ALA A 265 23.18 -19.35 -1.58
C ALA A 265 23.99 -18.64 -0.48
N ILE A 266 23.59 -17.42 -0.11
CA ILE A 266 24.22 -16.68 0.98
C ILE A 266 23.63 -17.10 2.32
N GLU A 267 24.48 -17.53 3.24
CA GLU A 267 24.09 -17.82 4.61
C GLU A 267 24.07 -16.50 5.40
N VAL A 268 23.00 -16.28 6.17
CA VAL A 268 22.89 -15.09 7.03
C VAL A 268 22.75 -15.46 8.50
N GLY A 269 23.42 -14.67 9.35
CA GLY A 269 23.45 -14.82 10.79
C GLY A 269 22.37 -14.02 11.50
N GLU A 270 22.77 -12.86 12.01
CA GLU A 270 21.89 -11.92 12.68
C GLU A 270 20.87 -11.34 11.69
N VAL A 271 19.63 -11.20 12.15
CA VAL A 271 18.50 -10.62 11.39
C VAL A 271 17.86 -9.56 12.29
N MET A 272 17.80 -8.32 11.80
CA MET A 272 17.31 -7.17 12.55
C MET A 272 16.13 -6.53 11.83
N TYR A 273 14.98 -6.47 12.52
CA TYR A 273 13.80 -5.78 12.02
C TYR A 273 14.07 -4.29 11.80
N HIS A 274 13.56 -3.75 10.70
CA HIS A 274 13.66 -2.34 10.34
C HIS A 274 12.30 -1.63 10.39
N SER A 275 11.35 -2.04 9.55
CA SER A 275 10.00 -1.45 9.47
C SER A 275 9.07 -2.39 8.70
N SER A 276 7.78 -2.07 8.60
CA SER A 276 6.82 -2.79 7.78
C SER A 276 6.05 -1.85 6.85
N GLN A 277 5.61 -2.35 5.70
CA GLN A 277 4.81 -1.62 4.72
C GLN A 277 3.64 -2.51 4.23
N PRO A 278 2.37 -2.08 4.40
CA PRO A 278 1.26 -2.68 3.68
C PRO A 278 1.44 -2.51 2.17
N TRP A 279 1.14 -3.54 1.39
CA TRP A 279 1.37 -3.54 -0.06
C TRP A 279 0.16 -4.09 -0.81
N PRO A 280 -0.89 -3.26 -0.99
CA PRO A 280 -2.15 -3.61 -1.64
C PRO A 280 -2.09 -3.48 -3.17
N VAL A 281 -0.88 -3.48 -3.73
CA VAL A 281 -0.63 -3.39 -5.17
C VAL A 281 0.08 -4.64 -5.72
N GLY A 282 0.07 -5.73 -4.95
CA GLY A 282 0.49 -7.06 -5.40
C GLY A 282 -0.43 -7.63 -6.49
N PRO A 283 -0.26 -8.91 -6.86
CA PRO A 283 -1.15 -9.59 -7.80
C PRO A 283 -2.62 -9.51 -7.34
N SER A 284 -3.57 -9.40 -8.27
CA SER A 284 -5.00 -9.26 -7.93
C SER A 284 -5.58 -10.42 -7.09
N SER A 285 -4.96 -11.61 -7.12
CA SER A 285 -5.33 -12.74 -6.26
C SER A 285 -4.93 -12.56 -4.78
N MET A 286 -4.16 -11.51 -4.47
CA MET A 286 -3.56 -11.25 -3.17
C MET A 286 -3.91 -9.83 -2.73
N PRO A 287 -5.00 -9.67 -1.96
CA PRO A 287 -5.58 -8.35 -1.67
C PRO A 287 -4.59 -7.38 -1.02
N CYS A 288 -3.74 -7.89 -0.13
CA CYS A 288 -2.72 -7.10 0.54
C CYS A 288 -1.56 -7.99 1.00
N GLN A 289 -0.34 -7.67 0.58
CA GLN A 289 0.86 -8.22 1.18
C GLN A 289 1.29 -7.34 2.36
N LEU A 290 1.88 -7.92 3.40
CA LEU A 290 2.55 -7.17 4.46
C LEU A 290 4.06 -7.33 4.28
N MET A 291 4.71 -6.32 3.72
CA MET A 291 6.16 -6.31 3.56
C MET A 291 6.79 -6.04 4.93
N VAL A 292 7.66 -6.92 5.41
CA VAL A 292 8.38 -6.79 6.67
C VAL A 292 9.86 -6.68 6.38
N GLY A 293 10.41 -5.49 6.61
CA GLY A 293 11.76 -5.11 6.26
C GLY A 293 12.80 -5.51 7.30
N PHE A 294 13.91 -6.09 6.86
CA PHE A 294 15.02 -6.52 7.70
C PHE A 294 16.39 -6.08 7.16
N PHE A 295 17.33 -5.87 8.08
CA PHE A 295 18.76 -6.02 7.78
C PHE A 295 19.18 -7.44 8.15
N ALA A 296 19.88 -8.12 7.27
CA ALA A 296 20.46 -9.43 7.53
C ALA A 296 21.97 -9.38 7.34
N PHE A 297 22.74 -10.15 8.11
CA PHE A 297 24.21 -10.09 8.06
C PHE A 297 24.80 -11.37 7.52
N ALA A 298 25.57 -11.25 6.45
CA ALA A 298 26.14 -12.37 5.72
C ALA A 298 27.21 -13.10 6.55
N LYS A 299 27.20 -14.43 6.46
CA LYS A 299 28.22 -15.35 6.99
C LYS A 299 29.05 -15.98 5.86
N SER A 300 28.49 -16.06 4.66
CA SER A 300 29.16 -16.49 3.44
C SER A 300 29.08 -15.40 2.38
N LEU A 301 29.96 -15.45 1.36
CA LEU A 301 30.09 -14.39 0.35
C LEU A 301 29.99 -14.90 -1.10
N GLU A 302 30.04 -16.22 -1.31
CA GLU A 302 29.96 -16.84 -2.63
C GLU A 302 28.49 -16.89 -3.09
N ILE A 303 28.16 -16.06 -4.08
CA ILE A 303 26.80 -15.99 -4.63
C ILE A 303 26.60 -17.12 -5.64
N LYS A 304 25.51 -17.87 -5.49
CA LYS A 304 24.95 -18.76 -6.53
C LYS A 304 23.49 -18.39 -6.72
N VAL A 305 23.21 -17.72 -7.84
CA VAL A 305 21.88 -17.20 -8.13
C VAL A 305 20.98 -18.33 -8.62
N ASP A 306 19.80 -18.49 -8.02
CA ASP A 306 18.73 -19.26 -8.64
C ASP A 306 18.14 -18.48 -9.83
N LYS A 307 18.43 -18.97 -11.04
CA LYS A 307 17.97 -18.35 -12.29
C LYS A 307 16.48 -18.56 -12.58
N ALA A 308 15.78 -19.39 -11.80
CA ALA A 308 14.33 -19.49 -11.88
C ALA A 308 13.64 -18.24 -11.31
N GLU A 309 14.25 -17.61 -10.30
CA GLU A 309 13.65 -16.47 -9.58
C GLU A 309 14.34 -15.15 -9.88
N LEU A 310 15.68 -15.13 -9.88
CA LEU A 310 16.48 -13.94 -10.09
C LEU A 310 17.23 -13.99 -11.43
N GLU A 311 17.22 -12.86 -12.13
CA GLU A 311 18.09 -12.70 -13.29
C GLU A 311 19.55 -12.58 -12.83
N ASP A 312 19.81 -11.88 -11.71
CA ASP A 312 21.13 -11.76 -11.12
C ASP A 312 21.09 -11.29 -9.66
N ALA A 313 22.19 -11.52 -8.93
CA ALA A 313 22.41 -10.98 -7.59
C ALA A 313 23.90 -10.63 -7.42
N GLN A 314 24.19 -9.45 -6.88
CA GLN A 314 25.55 -8.93 -6.76
C GLN A 314 25.75 -8.18 -5.46
N TRP A 315 27.00 -8.20 -4.99
CA TRP A 315 27.47 -7.33 -3.93
C TRP A 315 27.78 -5.94 -4.48
N HIS A 316 27.16 -4.91 -3.91
CA HIS A 316 27.42 -3.51 -4.27
C HIS A 316 28.00 -2.74 -3.09
N SER A 317 29.11 -2.03 -3.35
CA SER A 317 29.74 -1.19 -2.33
C SER A 317 28.78 -0.09 -1.86
N ARG A 318 28.89 0.31 -0.59
CA ARG A 318 28.11 1.45 -0.07
C ARG A 318 28.33 2.71 -0.88
N GLU A 319 29.54 2.92 -1.39
CA GLU A 319 29.87 4.08 -2.24
C GLU A 319 29.09 4.07 -3.56
N ASP A 320 29.05 2.94 -4.26
CA ASP A 320 28.34 2.82 -5.53
C ASP A 320 26.83 2.98 -5.34
N VAL A 321 26.28 2.38 -4.28
CA VAL A 321 24.85 2.54 -3.94
C VAL A 321 24.54 4.00 -3.62
N ARG A 322 25.41 4.70 -2.88
CA ARG A 322 25.26 6.13 -2.59
C ARG A 322 25.29 6.97 -3.86
N LYS A 323 26.24 6.71 -4.77
CA LYS A 323 26.31 7.38 -6.07
C LYS A 323 25.02 7.15 -6.87
N ALA A 324 24.56 5.91 -6.98
CA ALA A 324 23.33 5.57 -7.69
C ALA A 324 22.09 6.26 -7.10
N LEU A 325 21.98 6.36 -5.76
CA LEU A 325 20.91 7.11 -5.10
C LEU A 325 20.97 8.62 -5.39
N MET A 326 22.16 9.20 -5.55
CA MET A 326 22.34 10.61 -5.87
C MET A 326 22.06 10.93 -7.35
N PHE A 327 22.43 10.03 -8.26
CA PHE A 327 22.21 10.18 -9.70
C PHE A 327 20.76 9.92 -10.11
N ALA A 328 20.01 9.17 -9.31
CA ALA A 328 18.62 8.89 -9.61
C ALA A 328 17.77 10.17 -9.54
N GLU A 329 17.28 10.62 -10.69
CA GLU A 329 16.36 11.77 -10.82
C GLU A 329 14.92 11.38 -10.40
N TYR A 330 14.73 10.86 -9.18
CA TYR A 330 13.43 10.34 -8.72
C TYR A 330 12.30 11.37 -8.78
N GLU A 331 12.57 12.63 -8.42
CA GLU A 331 11.58 13.72 -8.51
C GLU A 331 11.14 13.99 -9.95
N LYS A 332 12.09 14.01 -10.90
CA LYS A 332 11.79 14.20 -12.33
C LYS A 332 11.00 13.03 -12.89
N ALA A 333 11.35 11.80 -12.50
CA ALA A 333 10.61 10.59 -12.89
C ALA A 333 9.17 10.63 -12.36
N GLN A 334 8.98 11.03 -11.10
CA GLN A 334 7.67 11.20 -10.48
C GLN A 334 6.84 12.27 -11.21
N ARG A 335 7.40 13.47 -11.45
CA ARG A 335 6.71 14.55 -12.19
C ARG A 335 6.30 14.12 -13.60
N THR A 336 7.17 13.38 -14.28
CA THR A 336 6.88 12.83 -15.62
C THR A 336 5.73 11.83 -15.56
N ALA A 337 5.71 10.93 -14.57
CA ALA A 337 4.59 10.01 -14.37
C ALA A 337 3.30 10.78 -14.04
N ALA A 338 3.37 11.77 -13.15
CA ALA A 338 2.24 12.59 -12.74
C ALA A 338 1.59 13.32 -13.92
N ALA A 339 2.40 13.97 -14.78
CA ALA A 339 1.90 14.65 -15.98
C ALA A 339 1.23 13.68 -16.98
N LYS A 340 1.76 12.46 -17.14
CA LYS A 340 1.16 11.44 -18.02
C LYS A 340 -0.19 10.95 -17.48
N VAL A 341 -0.28 10.69 -16.18
CA VAL A 341 -1.53 10.24 -15.55
C VAL A 341 -2.59 11.33 -15.65
N ASP A 342 -2.22 12.60 -15.45
CA ASP A 342 -3.10 13.75 -15.63
C ASP A 342 -3.64 13.88 -17.07
N GLN A 343 -2.78 13.69 -18.09
CA GLN A 343 -3.20 13.64 -19.49
C GLN A 343 -4.17 12.48 -19.79
N MET A 344 -3.93 11.30 -19.21
CA MET A 344 -4.83 10.15 -19.36
C MET A 344 -6.21 10.45 -18.77
N CYS A 345 -6.28 11.15 -17.64
CA CYS A 345 -7.52 11.56 -17.01
C CYS A 345 -8.28 12.62 -17.83
N LYS A 346 -7.57 13.46 -18.57
CA LYS A 346 -8.12 14.44 -19.52
C LYS A 346 -8.62 13.83 -20.84
N GLY A 347 -8.57 12.52 -21.01
CA GLY A 347 -8.96 11.86 -22.26
C GLY A 347 -8.02 12.14 -23.43
N GLN A 348 -6.82 12.67 -23.17
CA GLN A 348 -5.81 12.92 -24.20
C GLN A 348 -4.97 11.66 -24.41
N SER A 349 -5.17 10.99 -25.55
CA SER A 349 -4.36 9.85 -25.97
C SER A 349 -2.93 10.32 -26.28
N SER A 350 -1.98 10.05 -25.40
CA SER A 350 -0.55 10.10 -25.76
C SER A 350 -0.15 8.75 -26.37
N SER A 351 0.27 8.78 -27.64
CA SER A 351 0.79 7.64 -28.41
C SER A 351 2.32 7.52 -28.35
N SER A 352 2.99 8.18 -27.40
CA SER A 352 4.45 8.04 -27.27
C SER A 352 4.83 6.86 -26.37
N ASP A 353 5.48 5.88 -26.99
CA ASP A 353 6.14 4.77 -26.33
C ASP A 353 6.99 5.25 -25.15
N PHE A 354 6.88 4.50 -24.06
CA PHE A 354 7.58 4.68 -22.80
C PHE A 354 9.09 4.53 -22.98
N ASN A 355 9.76 5.55 -23.47
CA ASN A 355 11.20 5.67 -23.33
C ASN A 355 11.50 6.94 -22.54
N VAL A 356 12.11 6.74 -21.37
CA VAL A 356 12.88 7.78 -20.69
C VAL A 356 13.95 8.22 -21.69
N GLU A 357 13.77 9.39 -22.30
CA GLU A 357 14.77 9.95 -23.20
C GLU A 357 16.10 10.09 -22.45
N SER A 358 17.13 9.62 -23.15
CA SER A 358 18.47 9.34 -22.71
C SER A 358 19.24 10.61 -22.31
N GLY A 359 19.34 10.85 -20.99
CA GLY A 359 20.65 11.19 -20.41
C GLY A 359 21.47 9.90 -20.24
N GLU A 360 22.77 9.99 -19.91
CA GLU A 360 23.56 8.80 -19.53
C GLU A 360 22.77 8.00 -18.48
N LEU A 361 22.20 6.87 -18.91
CA LEU A 361 21.33 6.08 -18.06
C LEU A 361 22.18 5.60 -16.89
N ALA A 362 21.81 5.98 -15.67
CA ALA A 362 22.52 5.55 -14.49
C ALA A 362 22.71 4.02 -14.56
N PRO A 363 23.93 3.50 -14.31
CA PRO A 363 24.23 2.08 -14.47
C PRO A 363 23.38 1.20 -13.55
N MET A 364 22.79 1.80 -12.51
CA MET A 364 21.96 1.19 -11.49
C MET A 364 20.95 2.22 -10.98
N PHE A 365 19.73 1.78 -10.70
CA PHE A 365 18.79 2.53 -9.87
C PHE A 365 17.98 1.57 -8.97
N PHE A 366 17.31 2.14 -7.99
CA PHE A 366 16.56 1.38 -6.98
C PHE A 366 15.07 1.72 -7.08
N PRO A 367 14.18 0.94 -6.42
CA PRO A 367 12.79 1.36 -6.26
C PRO A 367 12.69 2.79 -5.73
N GLY A 368 11.63 3.50 -6.10
CA GLY A 368 11.45 4.89 -5.69
C GLY A 368 11.26 5.07 -4.18
N PRO A 369 11.39 6.31 -3.66
CA PRO A 369 11.31 6.65 -2.24
C PRO A 369 10.09 6.12 -1.47
N PHE A 370 8.99 5.84 -2.17
CA PHE A 370 7.74 5.27 -1.65
C PHE A 370 7.85 3.80 -1.20
N ALA A 371 8.87 3.06 -1.65
CA ALA A 371 9.03 1.63 -1.39
C ALA A 371 9.93 1.34 -0.18
N ILE A 372 9.57 0.33 0.62
CA ILE A 372 10.36 -0.13 1.77
C ILE A 372 11.78 -0.55 1.38
N ALA A 373 11.96 -1.12 0.18
CA ALA A 373 13.28 -1.46 -0.36
C ALA A 373 14.21 -0.23 -0.45
N HIS A 374 13.70 0.89 -0.97
CA HIS A 374 14.44 2.15 -1.03
C HIS A 374 14.87 2.60 0.38
N ARG A 375 14.02 2.37 1.37
CA ARG A 375 14.24 2.82 2.74
C ARG A 375 15.22 1.95 3.50
N LEU A 376 15.20 0.65 3.27
CA LEU A 376 16.27 -0.25 3.72
C LEU A 376 17.63 0.20 3.13
N ILE A 377 17.68 0.41 1.81
CA ILE A 377 18.91 0.80 1.10
C ILE A 377 19.43 2.16 1.59
N THR A 378 18.57 3.18 1.64
CA THR A 378 18.96 4.53 2.11
C THR A 378 19.30 4.57 3.60
N SER A 379 18.56 3.85 4.44
CA SER A 379 18.87 3.72 5.87
C SER A 379 20.23 3.09 6.08
N TRP A 380 20.53 2.00 5.36
CA TRP A 380 21.88 1.42 5.37
C TRP A 380 22.91 2.47 4.93
N VAL A 381 22.83 3.03 3.72
CA VAL A 381 23.81 3.99 3.18
C VAL A 381 24.09 5.18 4.10
N ASN A 382 23.07 5.69 4.79
CA ASN A 382 23.17 6.87 5.65
C ASN A 382 23.60 6.56 7.09
N GLN A 383 23.50 5.30 7.55
CA GLN A 383 24.08 4.91 8.82
C GLN A 383 25.62 4.99 8.72
N ALA A 384 26.22 5.88 9.51
CA ALA A 384 27.66 6.06 9.57
C ALA A 384 28.29 4.88 10.30
N SER A 385 28.55 3.75 9.62
CA SER A 385 29.34 2.60 10.11
C SER A 385 29.14 2.27 11.61
N THR A 386 27.91 2.35 12.10
CA THR A 386 27.55 2.34 13.54
C THR A 386 26.70 1.12 13.89
N PHE A 387 26.94 -0.02 13.25
CA PHE A 387 26.36 -1.28 13.72
C PHE A 387 26.92 -1.70 15.10
N ASP A 388 28.04 -1.11 15.55
CA ASP A 388 28.57 -1.28 16.91
C ASP A 388 27.78 -0.50 17.99
N ALA A 389 27.04 0.54 17.62
CA ALA A 389 26.34 1.39 18.60
C ALA A 389 25.00 0.80 19.08
N LEU A 390 24.40 -0.12 18.32
CA LEU A 390 23.16 -0.82 18.73
C LEU A 390 23.44 -1.95 19.74
N GLN A 391 24.66 -2.51 19.77
CA GLN A 391 25.06 -3.50 20.78
C GLN A 391 25.19 -2.91 22.20
N LEU A 392 25.51 -1.63 22.33
CA LEU A 392 25.65 -0.97 23.65
C LEU A 392 24.31 -0.68 24.36
N LYS A 393 23.16 -0.92 23.71
CA LYS A 393 21.84 -0.78 24.34
C LYS A 393 21.15 -2.11 24.70
N GLN A 394 21.77 -3.25 24.40
CA GLN A 394 21.21 -4.58 24.70
C GLN A 394 22.10 -5.39 25.67
N GLN A 395 22.66 -4.76 26.70
CA GLN A 395 23.09 -5.53 27.88
C GLN A 395 21.88 -5.74 28.80
N PRO A 396 21.56 -6.99 29.19
CA PRO A 396 20.50 -7.25 30.15
C PRO A 396 20.95 -6.76 31.53
N ASN A 397 20.18 -5.82 32.10
CA ASN A 397 20.28 -5.54 33.53
C ASN A 397 20.09 -6.85 34.29
N SER A 398 21.11 -7.16 35.08
CA SER A 398 21.14 -8.28 36.01
C SER A 398 19.85 -8.36 36.82
N TYR A 399 19.20 -9.51 36.76
CA TYR A 399 18.25 -9.92 37.80
C TYR A 399 19.03 -10.05 39.11
N GLN A 400 18.93 -9.02 39.96
CA GLN A 400 19.17 -9.20 41.39
C GLN A 400 17.97 -9.96 41.96
N SER A 401 18.20 -11.25 42.18
CA SER A 401 17.47 -12.06 43.15
C SER A 401 17.40 -11.34 44.50
N ASN A 402 16.19 -11.19 45.04
CA ASN A 402 15.93 -11.25 46.48
C ASN A 402 14.44 -11.46 46.75
N LEU A 403 14.17 -12.59 47.42
CA LEU A 403 12.96 -13.06 48.10
C LEU A 403 11.81 -13.61 47.26
#